data_AF-A0A7W0P4A5-F1
#
_entry.id   AF-A0A7W0P4A5-F1
#
_cell.length_a   1.000
_cell.length_b   1.000
_cell.length_c   1.000
_cell.angle_alpha   90.00
_cell.angle_beta   90.00
_cell.angle_gamma   90.00
#
_symmetry.space_group_name_H-M   'P 1'
#
loop_
_entity.id
_entity.type
_entity.pdbx_description
1 polymer ?
#
loop_
_entity_poly.entity_id
_entity_poly.type
_entity_poly.pdbx_seq_one_letter_code
_entity_poly.pdbx_strand_id
1 'polypeptide(L)'
;MTGAPKRLAADAPEVLVSATRRALPTGSRLLVFQPFASWFEYSLAGYPVMVDSRIELFPAEIWRDYDTAIVAGDGWQAILDRHEIAGVILPPGAVLARELREDPAWSLETDGPAGSVYVRR
;
A
#
# COMPACT_ATOMS: atom_id res chain seq x y z
N MET A 1 -0.17 25.13 27.77
CA MET A 1 -0.50 25.03 26.33
C MET A 1 0.73 24.49 25.62
N THR A 2 0.95 23.18 25.67
CA THR A 2 2.13 22.53 25.08
C THR A 2 1.80 22.16 23.64
N GLY A 3 2.30 22.98 22.71
CA GLY A 3 2.26 22.67 21.29
C GLY A 3 3.21 21.52 20.99
N ALA A 4 2.70 20.29 21.00
CA ALA A 4 3.39 19.19 20.35
C ALA A 4 3.55 19.57 18.86
N PRO A 5 4.76 19.50 18.28
CA PRO A 5 4.93 19.76 16.87
C PRO A 5 4.04 18.79 16.10
N LYS A 6 3.33 19.30 15.09
CA LYS A 6 2.42 18.63 14.15
C LYS A 6 3.14 17.62 13.24
N ARG A 7 4.17 16.94 13.75
CA ARG A 7 5.09 16.02 13.08
C ARG A 7 5.18 14.73 13.88
N LEU A 8 4.09 13.98 13.84
CA LEU A 8 4.02 12.53 14.06
C LEU A 8 2.59 12.15 13.67
N ALA A 9 2.33 12.11 12.36
CA ALA A 9 1.30 11.19 11.86
C ALA A 9 1.91 9.80 11.99
N ALA A 10 1.92 9.28 13.21
CA ALA A 10 2.11 7.86 13.44
C ALA A 10 0.79 7.18 13.07
N ASP A 11 0.91 6.06 12.36
CA ASP A 11 -0.14 5.15 11.89
C ASP A 11 -0.95 5.65 10.69
N ALA A 12 -1.17 4.77 9.71
CA ALA A 12 -1.56 5.14 8.36
C ALA A 12 -2.84 6.00 8.31
N PRO A 13 -2.96 6.96 7.37
CA PRO A 13 -4.11 7.85 7.35
C PRO A 13 -5.44 7.11 7.18
N GLU A 14 -6.40 7.35 8.09
CA GLU A 14 -7.74 6.72 8.09
C GLU A 14 -8.47 6.91 6.74
N VAL A 15 -8.19 8.00 6.02
CA VAL A 15 -8.73 8.23 4.68
C VAL A 15 -8.34 7.14 3.69
N LEU A 16 -7.10 6.62 3.76
CA LEU A 16 -6.62 5.56 2.87
C LEU A 16 -7.22 4.19 3.27
N VAL A 17 -7.33 3.93 4.58
CA VAL A 17 -8.00 2.73 5.12
C VAL A 17 -9.46 2.68 4.67
N SER A 18 -10.18 3.77 4.88
CA SER A 18 -11.57 3.91 4.50
C SER A 18 -11.79 3.85 2.98
N ALA A 19 -10.88 4.41 2.17
CA ALA A 19 -10.94 4.28 0.71
C ALA A 19 -10.74 2.83 0.27
N THR A 20 -9.75 2.14 0.83
CA THR A 20 -9.45 0.72 0.52
C THR A 20 -10.65 -0.17 0.84
N ARG A 21 -11.25 -0.03 2.03
CA ARG A 21 -12.44 -0.81 2.44
C ARG A 21 -13.65 -0.61 1.53
N ARG A 22 -13.82 0.59 0.95
CA ARG A 22 -14.94 0.87 0.03
C ARG A 22 -14.70 0.30 -1.36
N ALA A 23 -13.45 0.30 -1.82
CA ALA A 23 -13.12 -0.04 -3.19
C ALA A 23 -12.88 -1.54 -3.44
N LEU A 24 -12.45 -2.28 -2.41
CA LEU A 24 -12.07 -3.69 -2.53
C LEU A 24 -12.93 -4.60 -1.66
N PRO A 25 -13.26 -5.81 -2.13
CA PRO A 25 -13.89 -6.83 -1.27
C PRO A 25 -12.89 -7.36 -0.24
N THR A 26 -13.40 -7.81 0.91
CA THR A 26 -12.61 -8.55 1.90
C THR A 26 -11.94 -9.77 1.26
N GLY A 27 -10.69 -10.04 1.64
CA GLY A 27 -9.83 -11.07 1.05
C GLY A 27 -8.88 -10.53 -0.02
N SER A 28 -9.08 -9.30 -0.50
CA SER A 28 -8.19 -8.64 -1.46
C SER A 28 -6.78 -8.46 -0.88
N ARG A 29 -5.76 -8.83 -1.64
CA ARG A 29 -4.35 -8.73 -1.23
C ARG A 29 -3.81 -7.34 -1.56
N LEU A 30 -3.08 -6.76 -0.60
CA LEU A 30 -2.64 -5.37 -0.63
C LEU A 30 -1.12 -5.25 -0.67
N LEU A 31 -0.60 -4.42 -1.57
CA LEU A 31 0.74 -3.84 -1.45
C LEU A 31 0.61 -2.52 -0.71
N VAL A 32 1.16 -2.43 0.50
CA VAL A 32 1.05 -1.24 1.34
C VAL A 32 2.46 -0.67 1.58
N PHE A 33 2.60 0.64 1.52
CA PHE A 33 3.82 1.30 1.99
C PHE A 33 4.15 0.85 3.42
N GLN A 34 5.34 0.32 3.64
CA GLN A 34 5.67 -0.50 4.80
C GLN A 34 5.39 0.22 6.13
N PRO A 35 5.70 1.53 6.28
CA PRO A 35 5.33 2.29 7.48
C PRO A 35 3.82 2.36 7.79
N PHE A 36 2.96 2.09 6.81
CA PHE A 36 1.51 2.02 6.96
C PHE A 36 0.99 0.59 7.19
N ALA A 37 1.79 -0.42 6.84
CA ALA A 37 1.30 -1.78 6.64
C ALA A 37 0.77 -2.46 7.90
N SER A 38 1.45 -2.32 9.05
CA SER A 38 0.94 -2.91 10.30
C SER A 38 -0.36 -2.26 10.79
N TRP A 39 -0.56 -0.98 10.50
CA TRP A 39 -1.83 -0.31 10.78
C TRP A 39 -2.95 -0.80 9.85
N PHE A 40 -2.63 -1.05 8.58
CA PHE A 40 -3.58 -1.64 7.62
C PHE A 40 -3.98 -3.05 8.05
N GLU A 41 -3.03 -3.88 8.44
CA GLU A 41 -3.30 -5.23 8.95
C GLU A 41 -4.19 -5.21 10.19
N TYR A 42 -3.98 -4.25 11.10
CA TYR A 42 -4.81 -4.05 12.28
C TYR A 42 -6.23 -3.52 11.94
N SER A 43 -6.31 -2.52 11.06
CA SER A 43 -7.54 -1.76 10.79
C SER A 43 -8.46 -2.39 9.74
N LEU A 44 -7.90 -3.25 8.88
CA LEU A 44 -8.58 -3.97 7.82
C LEU A 44 -8.38 -5.47 7.98
N ALA A 45 -8.89 -6.01 9.09
CA ALA A 45 -8.92 -7.45 9.31
C ALA A 45 -9.55 -8.17 8.09
N GLY A 46 -8.81 -9.12 7.52
CA GLY A 46 -9.22 -9.86 6.32
C GLY A 46 -8.72 -9.28 4.99
N TYR A 47 -7.86 -8.27 4.99
CA TYR A 47 -7.18 -7.75 3.80
C TYR A 47 -5.68 -8.00 3.93
N PRO A 48 -5.17 -9.16 3.46
CA PRO A 48 -3.77 -9.53 3.68
C PRO A 48 -2.82 -8.51 3.04
N VAL A 49 -1.95 -7.91 3.85
CA VAL A 49 -0.85 -7.07 3.34
C VAL A 49 0.33 -7.96 2.92
N MET A 50 1.04 -7.56 1.86
CA MET A 50 2.18 -8.32 1.33
C MET A 50 3.32 -8.48 2.35
N VAL A 51 3.64 -7.40 3.07
CA VAL A 51 4.59 -7.36 4.20
C VAL A 51 4.10 -6.34 5.22
N ASP A 52 4.56 -6.45 6.46
CA ASP A 52 4.41 -5.40 7.48
C ASP A 52 5.65 -5.27 8.38
N SER A 53 5.57 -4.51 9.48
CA SER A 53 6.71 -4.24 10.38
C SER A 53 7.19 -5.45 11.18
N ARG A 54 6.54 -6.61 11.11
CA ARG A 54 7.00 -7.87 11.72
C ARG A 54 7.94 -8.58 10.75
N ILE A 55 9.08 -7.96 10.49
CA ILE A 55 10.03 -8.29 9.42
C ILE A 55 10.40 -9.78 9.41
N GLU A 56 10.60 -10.35 10.59
CA GLU A 56 10.96 -11.75 10.83
C GLU A 56 9.91 -12.78 10.37
N LEU A 57 8.67 -12.35 10.09
CA LEU A 57 7.59 -13.24 9.63
C LEU A 57 7.60 -13.47 8.12
N PHE A 58 8.38 -12.69 7.36
CA PHE A 58 8.39 -12.76 5.91
C PHE A 58 9.76 -13.24 5.40
N PRO A 59 9.79 -14.25 4.51
CA PRO A 59 11.02 -14.68 3.86
C PRO A 59 11.71 -13.53 3.11
N ALA A 60 13.04 -13.61 2.98
CA ALA A 60 13.84 -12.58 2.33
C ALA A 60 13.46 -12.36 0.85
N GLU A 61 12.98 -13.37 0.14
CA GLU A 61 12.42 -13.21 -1.22
C GLU A 61 11.19 -12.31 -1.26
N ILE A 62 10.32 -12.35 -0.24
CA ILE A 62 9.12 -11.50 -0.18
C ILE A 62 9.51 -10.04 0.02
N TRP A 63 10.51 -9.79 0.87
CA TRP A 63 11.07 -8.45 1.04
C TRP A 63 11.71 -7.91 -0.25
N ARG A 64 12.47 -8.74 -0.98
CA ARG A 64 13.03 -8.32 -2.29
C ARG A 64 11.97 -7.99 -3.32
N ASP A 65 10.91 -8.80 -3.38
CA ASP A 65 9.76 -8.54 -4.25
C ASP A 65 9.07 -7.23 -3.85
N TYR A 66 8.85 -7.02 -2.55
CA TYR A 66 8.27 -5.79 -2.02
C TYR A 66 9.09 -4.56 -2.40
N ASP A 67 10.40 -4.59 -2.15
CA ASP A 67 11.32 -3.49 -2.44
C ASP A 67 11.34 -3.16 -3.94
N THR A 68 11.33 -4.20 -4.79
CA THR A 68 11.28 -4.02 -6.24
C THR A 68 9.96 -3.40 -6.68
N ALA A 69 8.83 -3.88 -6.14
CA ALA A 69 7.51 -3.38 -6.49
C ALA A 69 7.32 -1.92 -6.05
N ILE A 70 7.61 -1.58 -4.79
CA ILE A 70 7.29 -0.27 -4.21
C ILE A 70 8.04 0.90 -4.88
N VAL A 71 9.19 0.63 -5.47
CA VAL A 71 9.99 1.62 -6.23
C VAL A 71 9.74 1.57 -7.75
N ALA A 72 8.82 0.73 -8.21
CA ALA A 72 8.58 0.44 -9.62
C ALA A 72 9.82 -0.03 -10.38
N GLY A 73 10.62 -0.89 -9.75
CA GLY A 73 11.78 -1.52 -10.38
C GLY A 73 11.39 -2.49 -11.51
N ASP A 74 12.37 -2.90 -12.31
CA ASP A 74 12.13 -3.81 -13.43
C ASP A 74 11.36 -5.07 -13.00
N GLY A 75 10.25 -5.35 -13.70
CA GLY A 75 9.39 -6.50 -13.41
C GLY A 75 8.38 -6.29 -12.28
N TRP A 76 8.18 -5.06 -11.79
CA TRP A 76 7.19 -4.76 -10.75
C TRP A 76 5.78 -5.27 -11.10
N GLN A 77 5.34 -5.19 -12.36
CA GLN A 77 4.03 -5.70 -12.78
C GLN A 77 3.89 -7.20 -12.52
N ALA A 78 4.91 -7.97 -12.94
CA ALA A 78 4.93 -9.41 -12.75
C ALA A 78 4.97 -9.81 -11.26
N ILE A 79 5.55 -8.96 -10.40
CA ILE A 79 5.50 -9.14 -8.95
C ILE A 79 4.06 -8.91 -8.45
N LEU A 80 3.41 -7.81 -8.83
CA LEU A 80 2.02 -7.55 -8.43
C LEU A 80 1.07 -8.65 -8.91
N ASP A 81 1.30 -9.21 -10.09
CA ASP A 81 0.52 -10.34 -10.63
C ASP A 81 0.76 -11.63 -9.84
N ARG A 82 2.04 -11.99 -9.61
CA ARG A 82 2.40 -13.21 -8.87
C ARG A 82 1.86 -13.21 -7.44
N HIS A 83 1.81 -12.05 -6.80
CA HIS A 83 1.27 -11.89 -5.45
C HIS A 83 -0.24 -11.61 -5.44
N GLU A 84 -0.90 -11.63 -6.60
CA GLU A 84 -2.34 -11.39 -6.77
C GLU A 84 -2.78 -10.07 -6.11
N ILE A 85 -1.95 -9.03 -6.23
CA ILE A 85 -2.21 -7.73 -5.60
C ILE A 85 -3.39 -7.06 -6.31
N ALA A 86 -4.43 -6.80 -5.54
CA ALA A 86 -5.64 -6.13 -5.97
C ALA A 86 -5.68 -4.66 -5.56
N GLY A 87 -4.96 -4.28 -4.50
CA GLY A 87 -4.87 -2.90 -4.01
C GLY A 87 -3.45 -2.45 -3.73
N VAL A 88 -3.14 -1.20 -4.08
CA VAL A 88 -1.84 -0.58 -3.83
C VAL A 88 -2.02 0.73 -3.07
N ILE A 89 -1.38 0.84 -1.90
CA ILE A 89 -1.49 1.99 -0.99
C ILE A 89 -0.12 2.64 -0.81
N LEU A 90 -0.01 3.90 -1.21
CA LEU A 90 1.26 4.60 -1.37
C LEU A 90 1.28 5.95 -0.65
N PRO A 91 2.45 6.40 -0.14
CA PRO A 91 2.61 7.73 0.40
C PRO A 91 2.61 8.76 -0.75
N PRO A 92 2.45 10.06 -0.44
CA PRO A 92 2.60 11.12 -1.44
C PRO A 92 3.96 11.04 -2.15
N GLY A 93 3.95 11.21 -3.48
CA GLY A 93 5.16 11.26 -4.29
C GLY A 93 5.85 9.92 -4.57
N ALA A 94 5.22 8.78 -4.23
CA ALA A 94 5.76 7.46 -4.54
C ALA A 94 5.94 7.24 -6.05
N VAL A 95 7.06 6.65 -6.45
CA VAL A 95 7.38 6.37 -7.87
C VAL A 95 6.32 5.44 -8.48
N LEU A 96 5.96 4.37 -7.77
CA LEU A 96 4.93 3.43 -8.23
C LEU A 96 3.58 4.10 -8.51
N ALA A 97 3.22 5.18 -7.81
CA ALA A 97 1.98 5.90 -8.06
C ALA A 97 1.95 6.56 -9.44
N ARG A 98 3.11 6.98 -9.96
CA ARG A 98 3.21 7.50 -11.33
C ARG A 98 2.97 6.40 -12.35
N GLU A 99 3.60 5.24 -12.17
CA GLU A 99 3.47 4.12 -13.11
C GLU A 99 2.05 3.56 -13.12
N LEU A 100 1.42 3.39 -11.94
CA LEU A 100 0.03 2.90 -11.83
C LEU A 100 -1.00 3.85 -12.44
N ARG A 101 -0.71 5.16 -12.47
CA ARG A 101 -1.61 6.15 -13.09
C ARG A 101 -1.67 6.00 -14.61
N GLU A 102 -0.59 5.55 -15.23
CA GLU A 102 -0.48 5.34 -16.69
C GLU A 102 -0.88 3.91 -17.10
N ASP A 103 -0.99 2.99 -16.14
CA ASP A 103 -1.32 1.58 -16.41
C ASP A 103 -2.86 1.38 -16.53
N PRO A 104 -3.37 0.93 -17.70
CA PRO A 104 -4.80 0.68 -17.89
C PRO A 104 -5.35 -0.50 -17.07
N ALA A 105 -4.52 -1.32 -16.43
CA ALA A 105 -4.98 -2.35 -15.50
C ALA A 105 -5.39 -1.79 -14.12
N TRP A 106 -5.09 -0.51 -13.83
CA TRP A 106 -5.32 0.09 -12.52
C TRP A 106 -6.24 1.32 -12.60
N SER A 107 -7.03 1.52 -11.55
CA SER A 107 -7.82 2.74 -11.32
C SER A 107 -7.40 3.43 -10.02
N LEU A 108 -7.40 4.76 -10.05
CA LEU A 108 -7.15 5.59 -8.87
C LEU A 108 -8.46 5.77 -8.09
N GLU A 109 -8.48 5.35 -6.83
CA GLU A 109 -9.64 5.52 -5.93
C GLU A 109 -9.55 6.80 -5.10
N THR A 110 -8.34 7.15 -4.66
CA THR A 110 -8.09 8.40 -3.96
C THR A 110 -6.63 8.82 -4.10
N ASP A 111 -6.38 10.13 -4.14
CA ASP A 111 -5.05 10.75 -4.11
C ASP A 111 -5.14 12.06 -3.32
N GLY A 112 -4.11 12.40 -2.56
CA GLY A 112 -4.09 13.61 -1.75
C GLY A 112 -2.91 13.69 -0.77
N PRO A 113 -2.95 14.64 0.19
CA PRO A 113 -1.85 14.86 1.13
C PRO A 113 -1.51 13.66 2.01
N ALA A 114 -2.43 12.72 2.16
CA ALA A 114 -2.26 11.48 2.91
C ALA A 114 -1.53 10.38 2.10
N GLY A 115 -1.61 10.43 0.77
CA GLY A 115 -1.19 9.35 -0.12
C GLY A 115 -2.30 8.98 -1.10
N SER A 116 -2.14 7.82 -1.72
CA SER A 116 -3.05 7.33 -2.76
C SER A 116 -3.43 5.87 -2.56
N VAL A 117 -4.59 5.50 -3.09
CA VAL A 117 -5.07 4.12 -3.21
C VAL A 117 -5.37 3.85 -4.68
N TYR A 118 -4.74 2.82 -5.22
CA TYR A 118 -5.04 2.26 -6.54
C TYR A 118 -5.65 0.88 -6.38
N VAL A 119 -6.57 0.53 -7.26
CA VAL A 119 -7.18 -0.80 -7.31
C VAL A 119 -7.05 -1.38 -8.71
N ARG A 120 -6.89 -2.69 -8.80
CA ARG A 120 -6.86 -3.41 -10.07
C ARG A 120 -8.28 -3.44 -10.64
N ARG A 121 -8.41 -3.22 -11.95
CA ARG A 121 -9.68 -3.30 -12.69
C ARG A 121 -10.18 -4.72 -12.89
#